data_AF-C3RWE5-F1
#
_entry.id   AF-C3RWE5-F1
#
_cell.length_a   1.000
_cell.length_b   1.000
_cell.length_c   1.000
_cell.angle_alpha   90.00
_cell.angle_beta   90.00
_cell.angle_gamma   90.00
#
_symmetry.space_group_name_H-M   'P 1'
#
loop_
_entity.id
_entity.type
_entity.pdbx_description
1 polymer ?
#
loop_
_entity_poly.entity_id
_entity_poly.type
_entity_poly.pdbx_seq_one_letter_code
_entity_poly.pdbx_strand_id
1 'polypeptide(L)'
;EQDRCITIKSTGISLYFSFPEELPLPKEADGRDFLINLIDSPGHVDFSSEVTAALRVTDGALVVVDSVEGVCVQTETVLRQALTERIKPVMTINKLDRSFLELQLDPEDMYQNFSRIIENANVIMATYMDDAIGDVQVYPEAGTVAFSAGLHGWAFTLSRFARMYAKKFGVPAEKMTARLWGDSFFNRKEKKWTKREGPNAVRAFCEFVIKPIKKIIDNCMNEKLEELFKLLKSLGVELKNDEKELRAKPLMKRVLQKWIPADQALLEMMILHLPAPATAQKYRAELLYEGPPDDACCTAIRNCDPNGPLMLYISKMVPSSDKGRFIAYGRVFSGTVQSGMKVRIMGPNYVPGKKGDLYLKNIQRTLLMMGRRTDSVDSVPCGNTVGLVGLDTVIIKSASISNHEDAFPLKDMKYSVSPVVRVAVEPKNPSDLPKLVEGLKRLAKSDPLVQTLTEESGEHVIAGAGELHLEICLKDLQEDFMNGAEIRVTDPVVSYRETIEGVEDAENTAVCLSKSPNKHNRLYIYATPLPENLPDAIEDGKITPRDEPKARMKMLRDEYGVPEDAAHKIWCFGP
;
A
#
# COMPACT_ATOMS: atom_id res chain seq x y z
N GLU A 1 -2.14 -3.89 18.54
CA GLU A 1 -2.79 -4.49 17.36
C GLU A 1 -3.80 -5.57 17.75
N GLN A 2 -3.37 -6.72 18.29
CA GLN A 2 -4.25 -7.85 18.61
C GLN A 2 -5.43 -7.47 19.52
N ASP A 3 -5.19 -6.73 20.60
CA ASP A 3 -6.26 -6.30 21.52
C ASP A 3 -7.22 -5.29 20.89
N ARG A 4 -6.74 -4.46 19.95
CA ARG A 4 -7.54 -3.44 19.27
C ARG A 4 -8.21 -3.95 17.99
N CYS A 5 -7.85 -5.16 17.53
CA CYS A 5 -8.30 -5.73 16.26
C CYS A 5 -8.07 -4.82 15.03
N ILE A 6 -7.05 -3.96 15.07
CA ILE A 6 -6.62 -3.10 13.96
C ILE A 6 -5.12 -3.29 13.68
N THR A 7 -4.75 -3.24 12.41
CA THR A 7 -3.35 -3.20 11.95
C THR A 7 -2.81 -1.79 12.14
N ILE A 8 -1.67 -1.66 12.80
CA ILE A 8 -1.04 -0.37 13.15
C ILE A 8 0.27 -0.21 12.37
N LYS A 9 1.11 -1.24 12.33
CA LYS A 9 2.41 -1.24 11.65
C LYS A 9 2.39 -2.20 10.48
N SER A 10 3.01 -1.80 9.37
CA SER A 10 3.13 -2.70 8.22
C SER A 10 4.09 -3.85 8.51
N THR A 11 3.73 -5.07 8.12
CA THR A 11 4.54 -6.27 8.40
C THR A 11 4.72 -7.13 7.15
N GLY A 12 5.96 -7.49 6.82
CA GLY A 12 6.28 -8.36 5.70
C GLY A 12 6.22 -9.85 6.06
N ILE A 13 5.63 -10.65 5.18
CA ILE A 13 5.58 -12.12 5.23
C ILE A 13 5.87 -12.66 3.83
N SER A 14 6.79 -13.61 3.71
CA SER A 14 7.00 -14.34 2.46
C SER A 14 6.15 -15.61 2.44
N LEU A 15 5.33 -15.76 1.40
CA LEU A 15 4.47 -16.92 1.17
C LEU A 15 5.04 -17.75 0.01
N TYR A 16 4.99 -19.06 0.15
CA TYR A 16 5.35 -20.00 -0.91
C TYR A 16 4.08 -20.64 -1.47
N PHE A 17 3.97 -20.67 -2.80
CA PHE A 17 2.84 -21.29 -3.49
C PHE A 17 3.30 -22.07 -4.71
N SER A 18 2.94 -23.36 -4.75
CA SER A 18 3.13 -24.22 -5.92
C SER A 18 1.91 -24.09 -6.84
N PHE A 19 2.12 -23.57 -8.03
CA PHE A 19 1.09 -23.24 -8.99
C PHE A 19 0.47 -24.49 -9.63
N PRO A 20 -0.88 -24.62 -9.67
CA PRO A 20 -1.56 -25.85 -10.10
C PRO A 20 -1.18 -26.34 -11.49
N GLU A 21 -0.91 -27.65 -11.62
CA GLU A 21 -0.50 -28.30 -12.89
C GLU A 21 -1.50 -28.09 -14.03
N GLU A 22 -2.79 -28.02 -13.69
CA GLU A 22 -3.90 -27.84 -14.63
C GLU A 22 -3.89 -26.48 -15.33
N LEU A 23 -3.11 -25.51 -14.84
CA LEU A 23 -3.05 -24.15 -15.36
C LEU A 23 -1.80 -23.92 -16.23
N PRO A 24 -1.93 -23.17 -17.33
CA PRO A 24 -0.78 -22.70 -18.07
C PRO A 24 0.05 -21.79 -17.16
N LEU A 25 1.37 -21.94 -17.23
CA LEU A 25 2.28 -21.06 -16.52
C LEU A 25 2.10 -19.61 -17.00
N PRO A 26 2.21 -18.62 -16.10
CA PRO A 26 2.36 -17.23 -16.50
C PRO A 26 3.49 -17.10 -17.52
N LYS A 27 3.35 -16.21 -18.52
CA LYS A 27 4.29 -16.08 -19.65
C LYS A 27 5.75 -15.85 -19.23
N GLU A 28 5.95 -15.24 -18.06
CA GLU A 28 7.25 -14.81 -17.54
C GLU A 28 7.79 -15.75 -16.45
N ALA A 29 7.11 -16.87 -16.19
CA ALA A 29 7.48 -17.81 -15.14
C ALA A 29 8.38 -18.93 -15.66
N ASP A 30 9.54 -19.10 -15.03
CA ASP A 30 10.50 -20.18 -15.32
C ASP A 30 10.16 -21.49 -14.58
N GLY A 31 9.17 -21.46 -13.69
CA GLY A 31 8.79 -22.60 -12.85
C GLY A 31 7.39 -22.46 -12.27
N ARG A 32 6.96 -23.49 -11.54
CA ARG A 32 5.65 -23.53 -10.86
C ARG A 32 5.70 -23.02 -9.43
N ASP A 33 6.89 -22.79 -8.90
CA ASP A 33 7.10 -22.37 -7.52
C ASP A 33 7.20 -20.84 -7.46
N PHE A 34 6.27 -20.22 -6.73
CA PHE A 34 6.20 -18.78 -6.60
C PHE A 34 6.43 -18.36 -5.14
N LEU A 35 7.25 -17.32 -4.98
CA LEU A 35 7.43 -16.60 -3.73
C LEU A 35 6.63 -15.29 -3.80
N ILE A 36 5.73 -15.08 -2.85
CA ILE A 36 4.92 -13.87 -2.75
C ILE A 36 5.32 -13.15 -1.46
N ASN A 37 5.96 -11.98 -1.59
CA ASN A 37 6.25 -11.11 -0.46
C ASN A 37 5.01 -10.25 -0.17
N LEU A 38 4.19 -10.69 0.78
CA LEU A 38 3.02 -9.96 1.24
C LEU A 38 3.44 -8.95 2.31
N ILE A 39 3.10 -7.68 2.10
CA ILE A 39 3.24 -6.65 3.13
C ILE A 39 1.84 -6.28 3.58
N ASP A 40 1.50 -6.68 4.80
CA ASP A 40 0.23 -6.28 5.42
C ASP A 40 0.33 -4.80 5.80
N SER A 41 -0.61 -3.99 5.37
CA SER A 41 -0.62 -2.54 5.57
C SER A 41 -1.85 -2.11 6.39
N PRO A 42 -1.72 -1.10 7.27
CA PRO A 42 -2.85 -0.59 8.05
C PRO A 42 -4.04 -0.12 7.20
N GLY A 43 -5.26 -0.38 7.70
CA GLY A 43 -6.48 0.11 7.05
C GLY A 43 -6.97 1.47 7.58
N HIS A 44 -6.51 1.89 8.76
CA HIS A 44 -6.95 3.14 9.38
C HIS A 44 -6.15 4.33 8.83
N VAL A 45 -6.84 5.44 8.53
CA VAL A 45 -6.27 6.65 7.90
C VAL A 45 -5.10 7.27 8.66
N ASP A 46 -5.18 7.25 9.99
CA ASP A 46 -4.11 7.69 10.90
C ASP A 46 -2.75 7.00 10.66
N PHE A 47 -2.74 5.79 10.08
CA PHE A 47 -1.52 5.04 9.76
C PHE A 47 -1.26 4.97 8.24
N SER A 48 -1.79 5.92 7.47
CA SER A 48 -1.57 6.02 6.01
C SER A 48 -0.10 6.14 5.61
N SER A 49 0.76 6.64 6.50
CA SER A 49 2.21 6.69 6.29
C SER A 49 2.85 5.30 6.18
N GLU A 50 2.37 4.34 6.96
CA GLU A 50 2.78 2.93 6.89
C GLU A 50 2.31 2.29 5.57
N VAL A 51 1.16 2.70 5.06
CA VAL A 51 0.68 2.28 3.72
C VAL A 51 1.59 2.84 2.64
N THR A 52 1.94 4.12 2.69
CA THR A 52 2.87 4.75 1.72
C THR A 52 4.23 4.05 1.72
N ALA A 53 4.75 3.70 2.92
CA ALA A 53 6.00 2.98 3.07
C ALA A 53 5.96 1.56 2.48
N ALA A 54 4.83 0.87 2.61
CA ALA A 54 4.62 -0.44 2.00
C ALA A 54 4.52 -0.35 0.47
N LEU A 55 3.73 0.60 -0.06
CA LEU A 55 3.50 0.78 -1.50
C LEU A 55 4.82 1.03 -2.26
N ARG A 56 5.77 1.76 -1.67
CA ARG A 56 7.05 2.04 -2.33
C ARG A 56 7.87 0.79 -2.62
N VAL A 57 7.69 -0.29 -1.86
CA VAL A 57 8.46 -1.54 -2.00
C VAL A 57 7.66 -2.69 -2.63
N THR A 58 6.37 -2.52 -2.92
CA THR A 58 5.50 -3.52 -3.57
C THR A 58 5.30 -3.25 -5.07
N ASP A 59 4.98 -4.29 -5.84
CA ASP A 59 4.71 -4.20 -7.30
C ASP A 59 3.23 -4.33 -7.66
N GLY A 60 2.44 -4.89 -6.76
CA GLY A 60 1.02 -5.12 -6.91
C GLY A 60 0.27 -4.91 -5.60
N ALA A 61 -1.04 -4.68 -5.69
CA ALA A 61 -1.91 -4.48 -4.53
C ALA A 61 -3.14 -5.40 -4.60
N LEU A 62 -3.49 -6.03 -3.47
CA LEU A 62 -4.78 -6.70 -3.30
C LEU A 62 -5.73 -5.74 -2.58
N VAL A 63 -6.64 -5.13 -3.33
CA VAL A 63 -7.63 -4.18 -2.82
C VAL A 63 -8.79 -4.97 -2.21
N VAL A 64 -9.01 -4.80 -0.91
CA VAL A 64 -10.10 -5.46 -0.17
C VAL A 64 -11.26 -4.49 -0.02
N VAL A 65 -12.43 -4.85 -0.53
CA VAL A 65 -13.63 -4.00 -0.49
C VAL A 65 -14.77 -4.75 0.17
N ASP A 66 -15.49 -4.10 1.09
CA ASP A 66 -16.61 -4.74 1.80
C ASP A 66 -17.79 -4.98 0.84
N SER A 67 -18.41 -6.15 0.91
CA SER A 67 -19.55 -6.52 0.07
C SER A 67 -20.83 -5.74 0.39
N VAL A 68 -20.90 -5.03 1.50
CA VAL A 68 -22.06 -4.24 1.95
C VAL A 68 -21.73 -2.75 1.89
N GLU A 69 -20.60 -2.32 2.44
CA GLU A 69 -20.23 -0.89 2.47
C GLU A 69 -19.69 -0.40 1.12
N GLY A 70 -19.11 -1.29 0.32
CA GLY A 70 -18.53 -0.95 -0.97
C GLY A 70 -17.26 -0.13 -0.85
N VAL A 71 -16.99 0.69 -1.86
CA VAL A 71 -15.79 1.54 -1.92
C VAL A 71 -15.99 2.77 -1.05
N CYS A 72 -15.18 2.88 0.01
CA CYS A 72 -15.18 4.01 0.92
C CYS A 72 -14.03 4.99 0.61
N VAL A 73 -14.05 6.17 1.23
CA VAL A 73 -13.02 7.21 1.06
C VAL A 73 -11.61 6.68 1.31
N GLN A 74 -11.43 5.82 2.33
CA GLN A 74 -10.13 5.21 2.64
C GLN A 74 -9.63 4.32 1.50
N THR A 75 -10.53 3.52 0.91
CA THR A 75 -10.23 2.67 -0.24
C THR A 75 -9.79 3.51 -1.45
N GLU A 76 -10.49 4.62 -1.70
CA GLU A 76 -10.14 5.55 -2.78
C GLU A 76 -8.76 6.18 -2.55
N THR A 77 -8.48 6.68 -1.35
CA THR A 77 -7.21 7.33 -1.02
C THR A 77 -6.02 6.37 -1.19
N VAL A 78 -6.11 5.14 -0.69
CA VAL A 78 -5.04 4.15 -0.82
C VAL A 78 -4.89 3.70 -2.27
N LEU A 79 -6.00 3.51 -3.00
CA LEU A 79 -5.96 3.13 -4.40
C LEU A 79 -5.31 4.21 -5.27
N ARG A 80 -5.63 5.48 -5.01
CA ARG A 80 -4.99 6.65 -5.65
C ARG A 80 -3.48 6.67 -5.44
N GLN A 81 -3.03 6.44 -4.21
CA GLN A 81 -1.61 6.35 -3.89
C GLN A 81 -0.92 5.20 -4.62
N ALA A 82 -1.55 4.02 -4.63
CA ALA A 82 -1.02 2.85 -5.31
C ALA A 82 -0.85 3.10 -6.83
N LEU A 83 -1.86 3.69 -7.46
CA LEU A 83 -1.82 4.00 -8.90
C LEU A 83 -0.77 5.06 -9.24
N THR A 84 -0.61 6.09 -8.39
CA THR A 84 0.44 7.11 -8.55
C THR A 84 1.85 6.50 -8.50
N GLU A 85 2.04 5.45 -7.69
CA GLU A 85 3.27 4.67 -7.60
C GLU A 85 3.40 3.61 -8.71
N ARG A 86 2.48 3.59 -9.69
CA ARG A 86 2.36 2.60 -10.77
C ARG A 86 2.25 1.16 -10.25
N ILE A 87 1.46 0.96 -9.20
CA ILE A 87 1.20 -0.38 -8.63
C ILE A 87 -0.06 -0.94 -9.28
N LYS A 88 0.01 -2.18 -9.75
CA LYS A 88 -1.14 -2.82 -10.41
C LYS A 88 -2.12 -3.40 -9.37
N PRO A 89 -3.41 -3.03 -9.38
CA PRO A 89 -4.38 -3.58 -8.45
C PRO A 89 -4.99 -4.90 -8.96
N VAL A 90 -5.27 -5.80 -8.03
CA VAL A 90 -6.31 -6.82 -8.12
C VAL A 90 -7.28 -6.60 -6.98
N MET A 91 -8.52 -7.06 -7.10
CA MET A 91 -9.56 -6.72 -6.13
C MET A 91 -10.21 -7.97 -5.55
N THR A 92 -10.59 -7.91 -4.27
CA THR A 92 -11.48 -8.90 -3.66
C THR A 92 -12.66 -8.20 -2.98
N ILE A 93 -13.88 -8.60 -3.35
CA ILE A 93 -15.07 -8.23 -2.60
C ILE A 93 -15.16 -9.18 -1.41
N ASN A 94 -14.98 -8.66 -0.20
CA ASN A 94 -14.86 -9.41 1.04
C ASN A 94 -16.11 -9.31 1.91
N LYS A 95 -16.20 -10.16 2.94
CA LYS A 95 -17.33 -10.27 3.88
C LYS A 95 -18.63 -10.75 3.23
N LEU A 96 -18.52 -11.59 2.19
CA LEU A 96 -19.69 -12.19 1.53
C LEU A 96 -20.62 -12.92 2.50
N ASP A 97 -20.11 -13.41 3.62
CA ASP A 97 -20.90 -14.01 4.68
C ASP A 97 -21.99 -13.08 5.22
N ARG A 98 -21.78 -11.76 5.25
CA ARG A 98 -22.82 -10.78 5.61
C ARG A 98 -23.96 -10.78 4.61
N SER A 99 -23.65 -10.79 3.31
CA SER A 99 -24.67 -10.85 2.25
C SER A 99 -25.50 -12.14 2.30
N PHE A 100 -24.89 -13.28 2.65
CA PHE A 100 -25.58 -14.57 2.76
C PHE A 100 -26.32 -14.78 4.08
N LEU A 101 -25.71 -14.44 5.22
CA LEU A 101 -26.22 -14.82 6.55
C LEU A 101 -26.96 -13.68 7.25
N GLU A 102 -26.47 -12.45 7.14
CA GLU A 102 -27.05 -11.28 7.83
C GLU A 102 -28.17 -10.67 7.00
N LEU A 103 -27.87 -10.28 5.76
CA LEU A 103 -28.81 -9.60 4.87
C LEU A 103 -29.70 -10.56 4.09
N GLN A 104 -29.27 -11.82 3.94
CA GLN A 104 -29.98 -12.88 3.19
C GLN A 104 -30.44 -12.46 1.79
N LEU A 105 -29.61 -11.67 1.11
CA LEU A 105 -29.95 -11.07 -0.18
C LEU A 105 -30.35 -12.11 -1.23
N ASP A 106 -31.21 -11.69 -2.15
CA ASP A 106 -31.51 -12.49 -3.33
C ASP A 106 -30.32 -12.49 -4.30
N PRO A 107 -30.12 -13.58 -5.07
CA PRO A 107 -28.95 -13.71 -5.93
C PRO A 107 -28.76 -12.57 -6.93
N GLU A 108 -29.85 -12.01 -7.47
CA GLU A 108 -29.77 -10.88 -8.40
C GLU A 108 -29.35 -9.60 -7.68
N ASP A 109 -29.88 -9.32 -6.48
CA ASP A 109 -29.48 -8.16 -5.68
C ASP A 109 -27.99 -8.24 -5.29
N MET A 110 -27.50 -9.44 -4.96
CA MET A 110 -26.07 -9.68 -4.72
C MET A 110 -25.24 -9.33 -5.96
N TYR A 111 -25.66 -9.80 -7.13
CA TYR A 111 -24.97 -9.50 -8.39
C TYR A 111 -24.95 -8.00 -8.70
N GLN A 112 -26.10 -7.32 -8.62
CA GLN A 112 -26.21 -5.89 -8.90
C GLN A 112 -25.34 -5.06 -7.96
N ASN A 113 -25.33 -5.43 -6.69
CA ASN A 113 -24.48 -4.79 -5.69
C ASN A 113 -22.98 -5.01 -5.99
N PHE A 114 -22.57 -6.24 -6.30
CA PHE A 114 -21.18 -6.53 -6.66
C PHE A 114 -20.75 -5.81 -7.95
N SER A 115 -21.61 -5.74 -8.96
CA SER A 115 -21.36 -4.99 -10.20
C SER A 115 -21.11 -3.51 -9.89
N ARG A 116 -21.98 -2.90 -9.08
CA ARG A 116 -21.83 -1.50 -8.67
C ARG A 116 -20.52 -1.24 -7.92
N ILE A 117 -20.14 -2.15 -7.02
CA ILE A 117 -18.88 -2.04 -6.28
C ILE A 117 -17.68 -2.05 -7.24
N ILE A 118 -17.68 -2.95 -8.22
CA ILE A 118 -16.61 -3.06 -9.23
C ILE A 118 -16.59 -1.82 -10.14
N GLU A 119 -17.75 -1.35 -10.59
CA GLU A 119 -17.89 -0.14 -11.40
C GLU A 119 -17.34 1.10 -10.67
N ASN A 120 -17.70 1.29 -9.40
CA ASN A 120 -17.19 2.39 -8.59
C ASN A 120 -15.66 2.35 -8.43
N ALA A 121 -15.09 1.16 -8.19
CA ALA A 121 -13.64 0.99 -8.14
C ALA A 121 -12.98 1.31 -9.50
N ASN A 122 -13.57 0.86 -10.59
CA ASN A 122 -13.07 1.09 -11.95
C ASN A 122 -13.16 2.56 -12.38
N VAL A 123 -14.14 3.32 -11.90
CA VAL A 123 -14.22 4.77 -12.11
C VAL A 123 -12.99 5.44 -11.48
N ILE A 124 -12.64 5.08 -10.25
CA ILE A 124 -11.43 5.62 -9.58
C ILE A 124 -10.18 5.21 -10.36
N MET A 125 -10.03 3.92 -10.70
CA MET A 125 -8.86 3.43 -11.44
C MET A 125 -8.69 4.13 -12.80
N ALA A 126 -9.78 4.38 -13.53
CA ALA A 126 -9.75 5.04 -14.83
C ALA A 126 -9.22 6.49 -14.75
N THR A 127 -9.42 7.19 -13.63
CA THR A 127 -8.93 8.58 -13.47
C THR A 127 -7.41 8.68 -13.32
N TYR A 128 -6.73 7.57 -13.01
CA TYR A 128 -5.27 7.51 -12.83
C TYR A 128 -4.59 6.55 -13.81
N MET A 129 -5.17 6.39 -15.01
CA MET A 129 -4.51 5.61 -16.07
C MET A 129 -3.19 6.27 -16.46
N ASP A 130 -2.14 5.44 -16.54
CA ASP A 130 -0.81 5.81 -17.03
C ASP A 130 -0.46 4.86 -18.18
N ASP A 131 -0.06 5.41 -19.34
CA ASP A 131 0.27 4.64 -20.54
C ASP A 131 1.36 3.58 -20.28
N ALA A 132 2.23 3.81 -19.29
CA ALA A 132 3.33 2.91 -18.94
C ALA A 132 2.87 1.62 -18.23
N ILE A 133 1.75 1.67 -17.47
CA ILE A 133 1.19 0.50 -16.77
C ILE A 133 0.09 -0.20 -17.59
N GLY A 134 -0.53 0.55 -18.52
CA GLY A 134 -1.64 0.08 -19.34
C GLY A 134 -2.94 0.00 -18.55
N ASP A 135 -3.77 -1.00 -18.85
CA ASP A 135 -5.06 -1.17 -18.19
C ASP A 135 -4.91 -1.61 -16.72
N VAL A 136 -5.38 -0.75 -15.82
CA VAL A 136 -5.39 -0.92 -14.37
C VAL A 136 -6.77 -1.26 -13.82
N GLN A 137 -7.80 -1.29 -14.67
CA GLN A 137 -9.15 -1.64 -14.26
C GLN A 137 -9.26 -3.14 -13.92
N VAL A 138 -10.28 -3.48 -13.14
CA VAL A 138 -10.54 -4.85 -12.69
C VAL A 138 -11.85 -5.39 -13.26
N TYR A 139 -11.80 -6.64 -13.74
CA TYR A 139 -12.92 -7.32 -14.37
C TYR A 139 -13.05 -8.76 -13.85
N PRO A 140 -14.22 -9.18 -13.32
CA PRO A 140 -14.44 -10.55 -12.89
C PRO A 140 -14.22 -11.58 -14.00
N GLU A 141 -14.61 -11.27 -15.22
CA GLU A 141 -14.44 -12.14 -16.39
C GLU A 141 -12.97 -12.28 -16.82
N ALA A 142 -12.13 -11.31 -16.49
CA ALA A 142 -10.68 -11.38 -16.71
C ALA A 142 -9.95 -12.12 -15.58
N GLY A 143 -10.61 -12.37 -14.45
CA GLY A 143 -10.04 -13.04 -13.29
C GLY A 143 -9.34 -12.13 -12.28
N THR A 144 -9.36 -10.82 -12.48
CA THR A 144 -8.72 -9.82 -11.58
C THR A 144 -9.59 -9.43 -10.38
N VAL A 145 -10.80 -10.02 -10.28
CA VAL A 145 -11.72 -9.85 -9.14
C VAL A 145 -11.99 -11.20 -8.50
N ALA A 146 -11.73 -11.28 -7.19
CA ALA A 146 -12.15 -12.37 -6.32
C ALA A 146 -13.36 -11.97 -5.47
N PHE A 147 -14.07 -12.98 -4.99
CA PHE A 147 -15.17 -12.85 -4.05
C PHE A 147 -14.85 -13.71 -2.84
N SER A 148 -14.78 -13.12 -1.64
CA SER A 148 -14.24 -13.76 -0.45
C SER A 148 -15.09 -13.57 0.80
N ALA A 149 -15.01 -14.54 1.70
CA ALA A 149 -15.40 -14.38 3.10
C ALA A 149 -14.18 -14.72 3.96
N GLY A 150 -13.31 -13.72 4.20
CA GLY A 150 -12.04 -13.90 4.91
C GLY A 150 -12.21 -14.54 6.30
N LEU A 151 -13.26 -14.16 7.04
CA LEU A 151 -13.58 -14.74 8.36
C LEU A 151 -13.81 -16.26 8.32
N HIS A 152 -14.42 -16.73 7.23
CA HIS A 152 -14.71 -18.15 7.03
C HIS A 152 -13.62 -18.87 6.23
N GLY A 153 -12.71 -18.16 5.57
CA GLY A 153 -11.56 -18.74 4.87
C GLY A 153 -11.93 -19.37 3.53
N TRP A 154 -12.94 -18.85 2.84
CA TRP A 154 -13.27 -19.27 1.48
C TRP A 154 -13.33 -18.08 0.53
N ALA A 155 -12.92 -18.30 -0.71
CA ALA A 155 -12.97 -17.31 -1.77
C ALA A 155 -12.99 -17.97 -3.15
N PHE A 156 -13.40 -17.23 -4.17
CA PHE A 156 -13.40 -17.71 -5.54
C PHE A 156 -13.17 -16.58 -6.53
N THR A 157 -12.60 -16.93 -7.68
CA THR A 157 -12.64 -16.12 -8.90
C THR A 157 -13.58 -16.80 -9.90
N LEU A 158 -14.07 -16.04 -10.88
CA LEU A 158 -14.88 -16.64 -11.96
C LEU A 158 -14.07 -17.64 -12.77
N SER A 159 -12.79 -17.39 -12.99
CA SER A 159 -11.88 -18.31 -13.69
C SER A 159 -11.85 -19.69 -13.01
N ARG A 160 -11.81 -19.72 -11.67
CA ARG A 160 -11.82 -20.97 -10.91
C ARG A 160 -13.16 -21.69 -11.01
N PHE A 161 -14.28 -20.98 -10.88
CA PHE A 161 -15.62 -21.57 -11.07
C PHE A 161 -15.84 -22.06 -12.51
N ALA A 162 -15.37 -21.31 -13.49
CA ALA A 162 -15.47 -21.64 -14.90
C ALA A 162 -14.80 -22.98 -15.20
N ARG A 163 -13.63 -23.28 -14.62
CA ARG A 163 -12.96 -24.59 -14.78
C ARG A 163 -13.80 -25.76 -14.25
N MET A 164 -14.51 -25.57 -13.14
CA MET A 164 -15.40 -26.61 -12.59
C MET A 164 -16.56 -26.93 -13.55
N TYR A 165 -17.09 -25.92 -14.24
CA TYR A 165 -18.22 -26.07 -15.16
C TYR A 165 -17.80 -26.39 -16.60
N ALA A 166 -16.62 -25.94 -17.05
CA ALA A 166 -16.09 -26.16 -18.38
C ALA A 166 -16.08 -27.65 -18.75
N LYS A 167 -15.59 -28.50 -17.83
CA LYS A 167 -15.59 -29.96 -17.98
C LYS A 167 -17.01 -30.54 -18.11
N LYS A 168 -17.99 -29.97 -17.39
CA LYS A 168 -19.40 -30.42 -17.42
C LYS A 168 -20.16 -29.99 -18.67
N PHE A 169 -19.87 -28.80 -19.19
CA PHE A 169 -20.54 -28.25 -20.39
C PHE A 169 -19.80 -28.54 -21.70
N GLY A 170 -18.56 -29.08 -21.64
CA GLY A 170 -17.74 -29.33 -22.83
C GLY A 170 -17.32 -28.04 -23.54
N VAL A 171 -17.12 -26.94 -22.79
CA VAL A 171 -16.75 -25.62 -23.33
C VAL A 171 -15.40 -25.20 -22.72
N PRO A 172 -14.51 -24.54 -23.48
CA PRO A 172 -13.26 -24.00 -22.93
C PRO A 172 -13.49 -23.10 -21.70
N ALA A 173 -12.59 -23.16 -20.72
CA ALA A 173 -12.73 -22.42 -19.46
C ALA A 173 -12.87 -20.92 -19.68
N GLU A 174 -12.06 -20.32 -20.56
CA GLU A 174 -12.13 -18.88 -20.88
C GLU A 174 -13.51 -18.45 -21.40
N LYS A 175 -14.09 -19.23 -22.32
CA LYS A 175 -15.45 -18.99 -22.83
C LYS A 175 -16.51 -19.18 -21.76
N MET A 176 -16.28 -20.08 -20.80
CA MET A 176 -17.17 -20.27 -19.67
C MET A 176 -17.06 -19.08 -18.69
N THR A 177 -15.86 -18.58 -18.41
CA THR A 177 -15.65 -17.41 -17.55
C THR A 177 -16.40 -16.19 -18.07
N ALA A 178 -16.26 -15.90 -19.37
CA ALA A 178 -16.97 -14.78 -20.02
C ALA A 178 -18.51 -14.92 -20.00
N ARG A 179 -19.04 -16.13 -19.79
CA ARG A 179 -20.49 -16.38 -19.65
C ARG A 179 -20.95 -16.29 -18.20
N LEU A 180 -20.06 -16.34 -17.22
CA LEU A 180 -20.43 -16.33 -15.80
C LEU A 180 -20.63 -14.91 -15.24
N TRP A 181 -20.37 -13.87 -16.02
CA TRP A 181 -20.53 -12.47 -15.64
C TRP A 181 -21.33 -11.68 -16.68
N GLY A 182 -21.81 -10.50 -16.30
CA GLY A 182 -22.50 -9.58 -17.20
C GLY A 182 -23.91 -10.03 -17.58
N ASP A 183 -24.38 -9.53 -18.72
CA ASP A 183 -25.67 -9.87 -19.33
C ASP A 183 -25.62 -11.21 -20.06
N SER A 184 -25.34 -12.26 -19.28
CA SER A 184 -25.41 -13.65 -19.70
C SER A 184 -26.44 -14.38 -18.85
N PHE A 185 -27.46 -14.93 -19.50
CA PHE A 185 -28.57 -15.62 -18.85
C PHE A 185 -28.64 -17.06 -19.36
N PHE A 186 -29.04 -17.97 -18.48
CA PHE A 186 -29.19 -19.39 -18.80
C PHE A 186 -30.63 -19.85 -18.57
N ASN A 187 -31.24 -20.40 -19.62
CA ASN A 187 -32.55 -21.03 -19.52
C ASN A 187 -32.38 -22.53 -19.28
N ARG A 188 -32.73 -23.01 -18.07
CA ARG A 188 -32.61 -24.43 -17.71
C ARG A 188 -33.50 -25.36 -18.54
N LYS A 189 -34.68 -24.89 -18.98
CA LYS A 189 -35.62 -25.70 -19.76
C LYS A 189 -35.06 -25.97 -21.16
N GLU A 190 -34.53 -24.93 -21.79
CA GLU A 190 -33.99 -25.01 -23.14
C GLU A 190 -32.51 -25.37 -23.20
N LYS A 191 -31.80 -25.32 -22.06
CA LYS A 191 -30.34 -25.46 -21.95
C LYS A 191 -29.59 -24.50 -22.88
N LYS A 192 -30.12 -23.29 -23.06
CA LYS A 192 -29.57 -22.26 -23.94
C LYS A 192 -29.11 -21.04 -23.16
N TRP A 193 -28.06 -20.43 -23.70
CA TRP A 193 -27.52 -19.14 -23.26
C TRP A 193 -28.21 -18.02 -24.04
N THR A 194 -28.63 -16.96 -23.35
CA THR A 194 -29.21 -15.76 -23.94
C THR A 194 -28.49 -14.53 -23.40
N LYS A 195 -28.37 -13.49 -24.24
CA LYS A 195 -27.83 -12.17 -23.82
C LYS A 195 -28.91 -11.21 -23.32
N ARG A 196 -30.17 -11.63 -23.40
CA ARG A 196 -31.32 -10.85 -22.95
C ARG A 196 -31.99 -11.63 -21.84
N GLU A 197 -32.46 -10.87 -20.87
CA GLU A 197 -33.38 -11.38 -19.87
C GLU A 197 -34.65 -11.86 -20.57
N GLY A 198 -35.19 -12.97 -20.09
CA GLY A 198 -36.34 -13.62 -20.71
C GLY A 198 -37.05 -14.54 -19.73
N PRO A 199 -38.28 -14.97 -20.06
CA PRO A 199 -39.06 -15.81 -19.17
C PRO A 199 -38.35 -17.15 -18.90
N ASN A 200 -38.03 -17.42 -17.63
CA ASN A 200 -37.24 -18.57 -17.14
C ASN A 200 -35.72 -18.51 -17.41
N ALA A 201 -35.18 -17.40 -17.91
CA ALA A 201 -33.74 -17.21 -18.02
C ALA A 201 -33.22 -16.53 -16.74
N VAL A 202 -32.26 -17.16 -16.05
CA VAL A 202 -31.64 -16.60 -14.84
C VAL A 202 -30.22 -16.20 -15.18
N ARG A 203 -29.76 -15.05 -14.65
CA ARG A 203 -28.37 -14.61 -14.84
C ARG A 203 -27.40 -15.71 -14.42
N ALA A 204 -26.37 -15.91 -15.24
CA ALA A 204 -25.43 -17.02 -15.10
C ALA A 204 -24.69 -17.01 -13.77
N PHE A 205 -24.24 -15.83 -13.33
CA PHE A 205 -23.61 -15.65 -12.02
C PHE A 205 -24.54 -16.12 -10.89
N CYS A 206 -25.78 -15.63 -10.90
CA CYS A 206 -26.80 -15.99 -9.93
C CYS A 206 -27.08 -17.51 -9.93
N GLU A 207 -27.18 -18.09 -11.12
CA GLU A 207 -27.56 -19.49 -11.33
C GLU A 207 -26.46 -20.49 -10.98
N PHE A 208 -25.23 -20.23 -11.40
CA PHE A 208 -24.12 -21.18 -11.32
C PHE A 208 -23.12 -20.89 -10.21
N VAL A 209 -23.10 -19.67 -9.65
CA VAL A 209 -22.16 -19.28 -8.59
C VAL A 209 -22.91 -19.10 -7.26
N ILE A 210 -23.85 -18.14 -7.22
CA ILE A 210 -24.50 -17.76 -5.96
C ILE A 210 -25.46 -18.83 -5.45
N LYS A 211 -26.33 -19.41 -6.31
CA LYS A 211 -27.30 -20.43 -5.91
C LYS A 211 -26.65 -21.67 -5.27
N PRO A 212 -25.59 -22.28 -5.82
CA PRO A 212 -24.91 -23.38 -5.16
C PRO A 212 -24.34 -23.01 -3.78
N ILE A 213 -23.73 -21.83 -3.64
CA ILE A 213 -23.20 -21.34 -2.34
C ILE A 213 -24.36 -21.17 -1.35
N LYS A 214 -25.43 -20.47 -1.73
CA LYS A 214 -26.63 -20.26 -0.90
C LYS A 214 -27.22 -21.60 -0.46
N LYS A 215 -27.34 -22.57 -1.37
CA LYS A 215 -27.84 -23.92 -1.05
C LYS A 215 -26.97 -24.68 -0.05
N ILE A 216 -25.63 -24.58 -0.17
CA ILE A 216 -24.72 -25.19 0.81
C ILE A 216 -24.92 -24.54 2.19
N ILE A 217 -24.98 -23.21 2.24
CA ILE A 217 -25.18 -22.45 3.46
C ILE A 217 -26.53 -22.83 4.10
N ASP A 218 -27.62 -22.78 3.34
CA ASP A 218 -28.97 -23.11 3.81
C ASP A 218 -29.06 -24.55 4.34
N ASN A 219 -28.44 -25.51 3.64
CA ASN A 219 -28.46 -26.91 4.06
C ASN A 219 -27.62 -27.14 5.34
N CYS A 220 -26.51 -26.43 5.51
CA CYS A 220 -25.72 -26.47 6.73
C CYS A 220 -26.47 -25.83 7.92
N MET A 221 -27.08 -24.66 7.69
CA MET A 221 -27.75 -23.89 8.75
C MET A 221 -29.08 -24.50 9.19
N ASN A 222 -29.82 -25.14 8.28
CA ASN A 222 -31.08 -25.83 8.58
C ASN A 222 -30.91 -27.34 8.83
N GLU A 223 -29.67 -27.80 9.01
CA GLU A 223 -29.33 -29.20 9.31
C GLU A 223 -29.88 -30.23 8.30
N LYS A 224 -30.01 -29.86 7.03
CA LYS A 224 -30.43 -30.76 5.94
C LYS A 224 -29.26 -31.61 5.44
N LEU A 225 -28.72 -32.45 6.32
CA LEU A 225 -27.47 -33.18 6.10
C LEU A 225 -27.53 -34.15 4.92
N GLU A 226 -28.65 -34.84 4.70
CA GLU A 226 -28.81 -35.76 3.57
C GLU A 226 -28.71 -35.03 2.22
N GLU A 227 -29.41 -33.90 2.08
CA GLU A 227 -29.34 -33.06 0.89
C GLU A 227 -27.96 -32.44 0.71
N LEU A 228 -27.33 -32.02 1.81
CA LEU A 228 -25.96 -31.49 1.81
C LEU A 228 -24.99 -32.54 1.27
N PHE A 229 -24.95 -33.74 1.85
CA PHE A 229 -23.99 -34.77 1.42
C PHE A 229 -24.22 -35.21 -0.02
N LYS A 230 -25.48 -35.26 -0.48
CA LYS A 230 -25.79 -35.49 -1.90
C LYS A 230 -25.23 -34.38 -2.80
N LEU A 231 -25.36 -33.13 -2.38
CA LEU A 231 -24.80 -31.98 -3.09
C LEU A 231 -23.26 -32.02 -3.10
N LEU A 232 -22.62 -32.27 -1.96
CA LEU A 232 -21.15 -32.35 -1.85
C LEU A 232 -20.56 -33.45 -2.74
N LYS A 233 -21.22 -34.62 -2.81
CA LYS A 233 -20.83 -35.69 -3.73
C LYS A 233 -20.86 -35.23 -5.20
N SER A 234 -21.84 -34.43 -5.59
CA SER A 234 -21.95 -33.88 -6.96
C SER A 234 -20.92 -32.78 -7.28
N LEU A 235 -20.38 -32.15 -6.23
CA LEU A 235 -19.33 -31.14 -6.29
C LEU A 235 -17.92 -31.73 -6.16
N GLY A 236 -17.81 -33.03 -5.83
CA GLY A 236 -16.52 -33.69 -5.59
C GLY A 236 -15.87 -33.32 -4.26
N VAL A 237 -16.67 -32.91 -3.26
CA VAL A 237 -16.18 -32.49 -1.94
C VAL A 237 -16.37 -33.64 -0.95
N GLU A 238 -15.27 -34.11 -0.37
CA GLU A 238 -15.28 -35.18 0.63
C GLU A 238 -15.00 -34.65 2.04
N LEU A 239 -15.81 -35.08 3.01
CA LEU A 239 -15.65 -34.76 4.42
C LEU A 239 -15.14 -35.96 5.21
N LYS A 240 -14.23 -35.70 6.15
CA LYS A 240 -13.78 -36.67 7.16
C LYS A 240 -14.89 -36.92 8.20
N ASN A 241 -14.75 -37.95 9.02
CA ASN A 241 -15.78 -38.35 9.98
C ASN A 241 -16.01 -37.28 11.06
N ASP A 242 -14.94 -36.71 11.62
CA ASP A 242 -14.97 -35.58 12.55
C ASP A 242 -15.63 -34.34 11.92
N GLU A 243 -15.35 -34.06 10.64
CA GLU A 243 -15.94 -32.92 9.92
C GLU A 243 -17.45 -33.10 9.68
N LYS A 244 -17.93 -34.35 9.55
CA LYS A 244 -19.37 -34.66 9.42
C LYS A 244 -20.14 -34.49 10.73
N GLU A 245 -19.45 -34.48 11.87
CA GLU A 245 -20.05 -34.25 13.18
C GLU A 245 -20.29 -32.76 13.45
N LEU A 246 -19.61 -31.86 12.72
CA LEU A 246 -19.85 -30.43 12.79
C LEU A 246 -21.31 -30.09 12.42
N ARG A 247 -21.83 -29.00 12.99
CA ARG A 247 -23.19 -28.50 12.72
C ARG A 247 -23.15 -27.01 12.39
N ALA A 248 -24.23 -26.51 11.75
CA ALA A 248 -24.45 -25.10 11.47
C ALA A 248 -23.21 -24.35 10.92
N LYS A 249 -22.80 -23.26 11.57
CA LYS A 249 -21.68 -22.39 11.15
C LYS A 249 -20.34 -23.14 11.03
N PRO A 250 -19.90 -23.95 12.02
CA PRO A 250 -18.70 -24.79 11.88
C PRO A 250 -18.71 -25.69 10.64
N LEU A 251 -19.83 -26.37 10.37
CA LEU A 251 -19.97 -27.26 9.21
C LEU A 251 -19.91 -26.46 7.90
N MET A 252 -20.68 -25.38 7.81
CA MET A 252 -20.69 -24.46 6.67
C MET A 252 -19.28 -23.96 6.36
N LYS A 253 -18.57 -23.46 7.39
CA LYS A 253 -17.19 -22.98 7.27
C LYS A 253 -16.30 -24.06 6.68
N ARG A 254 -16.33 -25.27 7.25
CA ARG A 254 -15.46 -26.36 6.81
C ARG A 254 -15.74 -26.82 5.39
N VAL A 255 -17.02 -26.93 5.02
CA VAL A 255 -17.47 -27.32 3.69
C VAL A 255 -16.99 -26.31 2.64
N LEU A 256 -17.21 -25.02 2.87
CA LEU A 256 -16.83 -23.97 1.92
C LEU A 256 -15.29 -23.86 1.80
N GLN A 257 -14.55 -24.00 2.89
CA GLN A 257 -13.08 -24.06 2.87
C GLN A 257 -12.55 -25.19 1.99
N LYS A 258 -13.20 -26.36 1.99
CA LYS A 258 -12.79 -27.49 1.14
C LYS A 258 -13.20 -27.30 -0.32
N TRP A 259 -14.34 -26.68 -0.58
CA TRP A 259 -14.85 -26.54 -1.92
C TRP A 259 -14.17 -25.39 -2.69
N ILE A 260 -14.03 -24.24 -2.03
CA ILE A 260 -13.52 -22.99 -2.60
C ILE A 260 -12.54 -22.32 -1.62
N PRO A 261 -11.38 -22.93 -1.36
CA PRO A 261 -10.36 -22.42 -0.43
C PRO A 261 -9.87 -21.02 -0.81
N ALA A 262 -9.80 -20.12 0.18
CA ALA A 262 -9.47 -18.72 -0.06
C ALA A 262 -8.03 -18.50 -0.53
N ASP A 263 -7.07 -19.20 0.08
CA ASP A 263 -5.65 -19.16 -0.28
C ASP A 263 -5.47 -19.48 -1.76
N GLN A 264 -6.12 -20.54 -2.24
CA GLN A 264 -5.99 -20.96 -3.63
C GLN A 264 -6.57 -19.94 -4.61
N ALA A 265 -7.70 -19.31 -4.28
CA ALA A 265 -8.31 -18.32 -5.17
C ALA A 265 -7.50 -17.02 -5.22
N LEU A 266 -7.04 -16.52 -4.06
CA LEU A 266 -6.32 -15.26 -3.97
C LEU A 266 -4.88 -15.37 -4.48
N LEU A 267 -4.14 -16.44 -4.12
CA LEU A 267 -2.76 -16.64 -4.58
C LEU A 267 -2.69 -16.88 -6.09
N GLU A 268 -3.63 -17.66 -6.63
CA GLU A 268 -3.73 -17.86 -8.08
C GLU A 268 -4.02 -16.55 -8.82
N MET A 269 -4.95 -15.74 -8.32
CA MET A 269 -5.26 -14.42 -8.88
C MET A 269 -4.04 -13.49 -8.87
N MET A 270 -3.32 -13.44 -7.74
CA MET A 270 -2.14 -12.61 -7.61
C MET A 270 -1.04 -13.03 -8.59
N ILE A 271 -0.75 -14.32 -8.70
CA ILE A 271 0.29 -14.84 -9.61
C ILE A 271 -0.06 -14.60 -11.09
N LEU A 272 -1.34 -14.69 -11.45
CA LEU A 272 -1.77 -14.52 -12.84
C LEU A 272 -1.82 -13.05 -13.30
N HIS A 273 -2.09 -12.12 -12.38
CA HIS A 273 -2.47 -10.75 -12.75
C HIS A 273 -1.56 -9.66 -12.17
N LEU A 274 -0.82 -9.93 -11.09
CA LEU A 274 0.18 -8.99 -10.57
C LEU A 274 1.52 -9.19 -11.28
N PRO A 275 2.23 -8.11 -11.62
CA PRO A 275 3.50 -8.21 -12.32
C PRO A 275 4.60 -8.73 -11.38
N ALA A 276 5.52 -9.53 -11.94
CA ALA A 276 6.76 -9.85 -11.26
C ALA A 276 7.66 -8.60 -11.12
N PRO A 277 8.59 -8.55 -10.15
CA PRO A 277 9.54 -7.45 -9.99
C PRO A 277 10.28 -7.06 -11.28
N ALA A 278 10.71 -8.05 -12.06
CA ALA A 278 11.41 -7.83 -13.33
C ALA A 278 10.56 -7.13 -14.40
N THR A 279 9.23 -7.24 -14.30
CA THR A 279 8.28 -6.60 -15.22
C THR A 279 7.85 -5.25 -14.68
N ALA A 280 7.55 -5.17 -13.38
CA ALA A 280 7.19 -3.93 -12.70
C ALA A 280 8.30 -2.87 -12.78
N GLN A 281 9.55 -3.28 -12.56
CA GLN A 281 10.68 -2.36 -12.55
C GLN A 281 10.96 -1.73 -13.91
N LYS A 282 10.56 -2.36 -15.04
CA LYS A 282 10.75 -1.80 -16.38
C LYS A 282 10.06 -0.45 -16.56
N TYR A 283 8.82 -0.35 -16.09
CA TYR A 283 8.03 0.88 -16.19
C TYR A 283 8.12 1.76 -14.93
N ARG A 284 8.68 1.26 -13.82
CA ARG A 284 8.87 2.02 -12.57
C ARG A 284 10.25 2.63 -12.37
N ALA A 285 11.29 2.14 -13.06
CA ALA A 285 12.68 2.60 -12.84
C ALA A 285 12.83 4.13 -12.89
N GLU A 286 12.25 4.77 -13.90
CA GLU A 286 12.31 6.23 -14.09
C GLU A 286 11.44 7.00 -13.09
N LEU A 287 10.37 6.37 -12.60
CA LEU A 287 9.57 6.94 -11.53
C LEU A 287 10.36 6.94 -10.22
N LEU A 288 11.06 5.85 -9.90
CA LEU A 288 11.70 5.62 -8.62
C LEU A 288 13.09 6.26 -8.50
N TYR A 289 13.85 6.35 -9.58
CA TYR A 289 15.24 6.84 -9.57
C TYR A 289 15.30 8.36 -9.81
N GLU A 290 16.12 9.08 -9.03
CA GLU A 290 16.33 10.53 -9.25
C GLU A 290 17.34 10.84 -10.37
N GLY A 291 18.22 9.89 -10.69
CA GLY A 291 19.26 10.10 -11.69
C GLY A 291 18.77 9.95 -13.14
N PRO A 292 19.68 10.16 -14.10
CA PRO A 292 19.38 10.03 -15.52
C PRO A 292 18.85 8.62 -15.91
N PRO A 293 17.89 8.51 -16.84
CA PRO A 293 17.33 7.20 -17.28
C PRO A 293 18.34 6.26 -17.95
N ASP A 294 19.41 6.81 -18.50
CA ASP A 294 20.53 6.12 -19.17
C ASP A 294 21.67 5.74 -18.20
N ASP A 295 21.57 6.11 -16.93
CA ASP A 295 22.54 5.73 -15.91
C ASP A 295 22.61 4.19 -15.72
N ALA A 296 23.79 3.71 -15.34
CA ALA A 296 24.03 2.29 -15.11
C ALA A 296 23.13 1.74 -13.98
N CYS A 297 22.91 2.52 -12.91
CA CYS A 297 22.04 2.11 -11.81
C CYS A 297 20.58 2.10 -12.25
N CYS A 298 20.13 3.11 -13.02
CA CYS A 298 18.76 3.14 -13.55
C CYS A 298 18.49 1.95 -14.47
N THR A 299 19.42 1.65 -15.37
CA THR A 299 19.34 0.51 -16.29
C THR A 299 19.31 -0.82 -15.54
N ALA A 300 20.12 -0.96 -14.49
CA ALA A 300 20.17 -2.18 -13.68
C ALA A 300 18.90 -2.36 -12.82
N ILE A 301 18.28 -1.26 -12.35
CA ILE A 301 16.93 -1.28 -11.75
C ILE A 301 15.92 -1.71 -12.80
N ARG A 302 15.90 -1.10 -13.99
CA ARG A 302 14.95 -1.41 -15.08
C ARG A 302 14.97 -2.89 -15.46
N ASN A 303 16.15 -3.50 -15.46
CA ASN A 303 16.34 -4.91 -15.82
C ASN A 303 16.18 -5.87 -14.64
N CYS A 304 16.04 -5.37 -13.41
CA CYS A 304 16.09 -6.18 -12.19
C CYS A 304 17.31 -7.12 -12.20
N ASP A 305 18.49 -6.54 -12.48
CA ASP A 305 19.73 -7.30 -12.67
C ASP A 305 20.42 -7.60 -11.33
N PRO A 306 20.56 -8.88 -10.93
CA PRO A 306 21.20 -9.27 -9.67
C PRO A 306 22.72 -9.07 -9.67
N ASN A 307 23.34 -8.92 -10.84
CA ASN A 307 24.78 -8.68 -11.01
C ASN A 307 25.11 -7.20 -11.26
N GLY A 308 24.09 -6.34 -11.37
CA GLY A 308 24.26 -4.91 -11.55
C GLY A 308 24.69 -4.17 -10.26
N PRO A 309 24.86 -2.84 -10.34
CA PRO A 309 25.06 -1.98 -9.18
C PRO A 309 23.98 -2.22 -8.11
N LEU A 310 24.39 -2.35 -6.85
CA LEU A 310 23.44 -2.49 -5.75
C LEU A 310 22.62 -1.20 -5.66
N MET A 311 21.30 -1.34 -5.76
CA MET A 311 20.34 -0.28 -5.47
C MET A 311 19.26 -0.86 -4.57
N LEU A 312 19.17 -0.36 -3.34
CA LEU A 312 18.27 -0.86 -2.32
C LEU A 312 17.60 0.33 -1.63
N TYR A 313 16.29 0.27 -1.44
CA TYR A 313 15.53 1.30 -0.72
C TYR A 313 15.08 0.79 0.63
N ILE A 314 15.39 1.53 1.70
CA ILE A 314 14.84 1.31 3.03
C ILE A 314 13.57 2.14 3.18
N SER A 315 12.44 1.46 3.40
CA SER A 315 11.14 2.11 3.57
C SER A 315 10.80 2.39 5.03
N LYS A 316 11.28 1.57 5.96
CA LYS A 316 10.99 1.72 7.39
C LYS A 316 12.04 1.06 8.29
N MET A 317 12.10 1.54 9.53
CA MET A 317 12.90 0.94 10.60
C MET A 317 11.99 0.12 11.52
N VAL A 318 12.22 -1.18 11.59
CA VAL A 318 11.44 -2.11 12.41
C VAL A 318 12.17 -2.30 13.75
N PRO A 319 11.50 -2.10 14.90
CA PRO A 319 12.13 -2.37 16.19
C PRO A 319 12.44 -3.87 16.32
N SER A 320 13.66 -4.19 16.77
CA SER A 320 14.06 -5.56 17.06
C SER A 320 13.62 -5.98 18.46
N SER A 321 13.51 -7.29 18.70
CA SER A 321 13.36 -7.85 20.07
C SER A 321 14.55 -7.51 20.96
N ASP A 322 15.73 -7.29 20.36
CA ASP A 322 16.91 -6.83 21.07
C ASP A 322 16.75 -5.34 21.40
N LYS A 323 16.47 -5.06 22.69
CA LYS A 323 16.19 -3.71 23.21
C LYS A 323 17.18 -2.67 22.67
N GLY A 324 16.63 -1.70 21.94
CA GLY A 324 17.37 -0.53 21.44
C GLY A 324 18.01 -0.67 20.07
N ARG A 325 17.80 -1.79 19.35
CA ARG A 325 18.24 -1.94 17.96
C ARG A 325 17.07 -1.92 16.98
N PHE A 326 17.32 -1.37 15.80
CA PHE A 326 16.38 -1.36 14.70
C PHE A 326 16.90 -2.18 13.52
N ILE A 327 15.98 -2.80 12.80
CA ILE A 327 16.19 -3.50 11.54
C ILE A 327 15.71 -2.57 10.44
N ALA A 328 16.59 -2.21 9.50
CA ALA A 328 16.21 -1.44 8.33
C ALA A 328 15.50 -2.37 7.34
N TYR A 329 14.20 -2.19 7.13
CA TYR A 329 13.39 -2.99 6.22
C TYR A 329 13.23 -2.27 4.89
N GLY A 330 13.39 -3.02 3.81
CA GLY A 330 13.39 -2.45 2.47
C GLY A 330 13.36 -3.47 1.36
N ARG A 331 13.65 -3.02 0.15
CA ARG A 331 13.71 -3.85 -1.06
C ARG A 331 14.99 -3.59 -1.84
N VAL A 332 15.55 -4.67 -2.38
CA VAL A 332 16.64 -4.64 -3.34
C VAL A 332 16.04 -4.47 -4.75
N PHE A 333 16.33 -3.36 -5.41
CA PHE A 333 15.88 -3.09 -6.79
C PHE A 333 16.89 -3.53 -7.84
N SER A 334 18.18 -3.48 -7.53
CA SER A 334 19.25 -4.00 -8.39
C SER A 334 20.43 -4.51 -7.56
N GLY A 335 21.23 -5.39 -8.14
CA GLY A 335 22.36 -6.04 -7.49
C GLY A 335 21.93 -7.07 -6.44
N THR A 336 22.90 -7.48 -5.63
CA THR A 336 22.70 -8.43 -4.54
C THR A 336 23.32 -7.88 -3.27
N VAL A 337 22.53 -7.76 -2.20
CA VAL A 337 23.03 -7.32 -0.89
C VAL A 337 23.57 -8.52 -0.11
N GLN A 338 24.69 -8.35 0.60
CA GLN A 338 25.34 -9.42 1.35
C GLN A 338 25.74 -8.96 2.75
N SER A 339 25.77 -9.90 3.70
CA SER A 339 26.34 -9.65 5.03
C SER A 339 27.83 -9.31 4.94
N GLY A 340 28.28 -8.30 5.69
CA GLY A 340 29.65 -7.79 5.66
C GLY A 340 29.93 -6.77 4.56
N MET A 341 29.03 -6.58 3.59
CA MET A 341 29.22 -5.65 2.48
C MET A 341 29.34 -4.20 2.96
N LYS A 342 30.35 -3.48 2.46
CA LYS A 342 30.50 -2.04 2.66
C LYS A 342 29.60 -1.32 1.66
N VAL A 343 28.70 -0.48 2.18
CA VAL A 343 27.70 0.23 1.38
C VAL A 343 27.71 1.73 1.68
N ARG A 344 27.24 2.49 0.70
CA ARG A 344 26.93 3.91 0.77
C ARG A 344 25.46 4.05 1.11
N ILE A 345 25.17 4.88 2.10
CA ILE A 345 23.83 5.15 2.60
C ILE A 345 23.56 6.62 2.35
N MET A 346 22.62 6.87 1.45
CA MET A 346 22.15 8.19 1.04
C MET A 346 20.84 8.45 1.79
N GLY A 347 20.86 9.39 2.73
CA GLY A 347 19.65 9.80 3.43
C GLY A 347 18.72 10.64 2.55
N PRO A 348 17.53 11.01 3.06
CA PRO A 348 16.50 11.75 2.32
C PRO A 348 16.98 13.10 1.77
N ASN A 349 17.91 13.75 2.47
CA ASN A 349 18.43 15.07 2.08
C ASN A 349 19.74 14.98 1.30
N TYR A 350 20.15 13.79 0.88
CA TYR A 350 21.36 13.59 0.11
C TYR A 350 21.25 14.30 -1.25
N VAL A 351 22.30 15.05 -1.59
CA VAL A 351 22.44 15.67 -2.91
C VAL A 351 23.66 15.07 -3.60
N PRO A 352 23.51 14.48 -4.80
CA PRO A 352 24.62 13.93 -5.57
C PRO A 352 25.80 14.89 -5.67
N GLY A 353 27.01 14.38 -5.44
CA GLY A 353 28.26 15.16 -5.41
C GLY A 353 28.57 15.89 -4.09
N LYS A 354 27.62 16.00 -3.15
CA LYS A 354 27.88 16.51 -1.79
C LYS A 354 28.19 15.37 -0.81
N LYS A 355 28.78 15.72 0.33
CA LYS A 355 29.04 14.79 1.45
C LYS A 355 27.96 14.82 2.55
N GLY A 356 27.04 15.78 2.49
CA GLY A 356 25.95 15.89 3.45
C GLY A 356 24.98 14.73 3.31
N ASP A 357 24.54 14.15 4.44
CA ASP A 357 23.61 13.02 4.50
C ASP A 357 24.08 11.76 3.73
N LEU A 358 25.40 11.58 3.62
CA LEU A 358 26.04 10.42 3.01
C LEU A 358 26.89 9.69 4.05
N TYR A 359 26.64 8.39 4.24
CA TYR A 359 27.37 7.56 5.20
C TYR A 359 27.95 6.31 4.54
N LEU A 360 29.13 5.90 4.99
CA LEU A 360 29.75 4.62 4.62
C LEU A 360 29.71 3.69 5.82
N LYS A 361 29.00 2.56 5.69
CA LYS A 361 28.87 1.57 6.76
C LYS A 361 28.88 0.16 6.19
N ASN A 362 29.22 -0.80 7.04
CA ASN A 362 29.13 -2.21 6.69
C ASN A 362 27.79 -2.76 7.16
N ILE A 363 27.14 -3.55 6.31
CA ILE A 363 25.95 -4.32 6.68
C ILE A 363 26.41 -5.45 7.59
N GLN A 364 25.88 -5.54 8.80
CA GLN A 364 26.29 -6.59 9.73
C GLN A 364 25.64 -7.94 9.40
N ARG A 365 24.32 -7.92 9.17
CA ARG A 365 23.53 -9.10 8.82
C ARG A 365 22.40 -8.74 7.86
N THR A 366 22.12 -9.66 6.95
CA THR A 366 20.95 -9.69 6.07
C THR A 366 19.94 -10.70 6.62
N LEU A 367 18.67 -10.29 6.71
CA LEU A 367 17.58 -11.05 7.31
C LEU A 367 16.41 -11.20 6.32
N LEU A 368 15.80 -12.38 6.32
CA LEU A 368 14.44 -12.59 5.82
C LEU A 368 13.44 -12.25 6.92
N MET A 369 12.45 -11.43 6.58
CA MET A 369 11.41 -10.99 7.50
C MET A 369 10.17 -11.87 7.32
N MET A 370 9.83 -12.66 8.34
CA MET A 370 8.70 -13.60 8.34
C MET A 370 7.74 -13.26 9.48
N GLY A 371 7.10 -12.10 9.38
CA GLY A 371 6.27 -11.55 10.44
C GLY A 371 7.09 -11.32 11.71
N ARG A 372 6.84 -12.13 12.76
CA ARG A 372 7.55 -12.06 14.04
C ARG A 372 8.92 -12.77 14.02
N ARG A 373 9.14 -13.68 13.08
CA ARG A 373 10.38 -14.44 12.96
C ARG A 373 11.31 -13.74 11.98
N THR A 374 12.59 -13.70 12.30
CA THR A 374 13.64 -13.29 11.37
C THR A 374 14.63 -14.43 11.18
N ASP A 375 14.99 -14.69 9.93
CA ASP A 375 15.96 -15.73 9.57
C ASP A 375 17.16 -15.06 8.91
N SER A 376 18.36 -15.35 9.41
CA SER A 376 19.59 -14.80 8.82
C SER A 376 19.91 -15.50 7.50
N VAL A 377 20.28 -14.71 6.50
CA VAL A 377 20.69 -15.19 5.18
C VAL A 377 21.97 -14.50 4.76
N ASP A 378 22.80 -15.17 3.94
CA ASP A 378 24.09 -14.62 3.52
C ASP A 378 23.93 -13.48 2.50
N SER A 379 22.93 -13.59 1.63
CA SER A 379 22.67 -12.64 0.56
C SER A 379 21.21 -12.59 0.13
N VAL A 380 20.76 -11.43 -0.37
CA VAL A 380 19.43 -11.25 -0.97
C VAL A 380 19.56 -10.54 -2.32
N PRO A 381 19.13 -11.16 -3.44
CA PRO A 381 19.19 -10.53 -4.77
C PRO A 381 18.04 -9.54 -4.98
N CYS A 382 18.17 -8.73 -6.03
CA CYS A 382 17.14 -7.80 -6.49
C CYS A 382 15.77 -8.47 -6.71
N GLY A 383 14.71 -7.66 -6.59
CA GLY A 383 13.31 -8.07 -6.62
C GLY A 383 12.76 -8.54 -5.27
N ASN A 384 13.61 -8.75 -4.25
CA ASN A 384 13.19 -9.24 -2.94
C ASN A 384 13.21 -8.17 -1.86
N THR A 385 12.37 -8.36 -0.84
CA THR A 385 12.42 -7.58 0.40
C THR A 385 13.48 -8.14 1.35
N VAL A 386 14.05 -7.28 2.19
CA VAL A 386 15.16 -7.63 3.07
C VAL A 386 15.13 -6.80 4.35
N GLY A 387 15.54 -7.41 5.46
CA GLY A 387 15.90 -6.71 6.70
C GLY A 387 17.41 -6.59 6.85
N LEU A 388 17.92 -5.41 7.19
CA LEU A 388 19.35 -5.15 7.40
C LEU A 388 19.63 -4.75 8.85
N VAL A 389 20.68 -5.33 9.42
CA VAL A 389 21.16 -4.99 10.78
C VAL A 389 22.46 -4.18 10.70
N GLY A 390 22.59 -3.20 11.61
CA GLY A 390 23.81 -2.39 11.77
C GLY A 390 23.76 -1.00 11.12
N LEU A 391 22.59 -0.60 10.62
CA LEU A 391 22.37 0.69 9.94
C LEU A 391 21.51 1.68 10.75
N ASP A 392 21.06 1.27 11.93
CA ASP A 392 20.18 2.01 12.86
C ASP A 392 20.78 3.32 13.40
N THR A 393 22.10 3.43 13.40
CA THR A 393 22.80 4.67 13.82
C THR A 393 22.75 5.78 12.79
N VAL A 394 22.58 5.45 11.51
CA VAL A 394 22.66 6.41 10.39
C VAL A 394 21.31 6.63 9.71
N ILE A 395 20.48 5.57 9.60
CA ILE A 395 19.14 5.69 9.01
C ILE A 395 18.15 6.10 10.11
N ILE A 396 17.38 7.14 9.83
CA ILE A 396 16.29 7.58 10.70
C ILE A 396 14.96 7.00 10.23
N LYS A 397 14.55 7.29 8.99
CA LYS A 397 13.24 6.89 8.43
C LYS A 397 13.38 6.05 7.17
N SER A 398 13.86 6.69 6.10
CA SER A 398 14.17 6.09 4.81
C SER A 398 15.63 6.35 4.44
N ALA A 399 16.16 5.53 3.53
CA ALA A 399 17.45 5.76 2.90
C ALA A 399 17.58 4.95 1.62
N SER A 400 18.37 5.46 0.68
CA SER A 400 18.83 4.71 -0.49
C SER A 400 20.22 4.14 -0.24
N ILE A 401 20.41 2.86 -0.52
CA ILE A 401 21.66 2.14 -0.29
C ILE A 401 22.25 1.69 -1.62
N SER A 402 23.54 1.95 -1.84
CA SER A 402 24.25 1.52 -3.03
C SER A 402 25.71 1.15 -2.75
N ASN A 403 26.31 0.34 -3.61
CA ASN A 403 27.75 0.09 -3.65
C ASN A 403 28.49 0.88 -4.76
N HIS A 404 27.77 1.68 -5.55
CA HIS A 404 28.30 2.43 -6.68
C HIS A 404 28.53 3.90 -6.32
N GLU A 405 29.64 4.51 -6.78
CA GLU A 405 30.01 5.90 -6.41
C GLU A 405 29.16 6.97 -7.10
N ASP A 406 28.70 6.70 -8.32
CA ASP A 406 27.87 7.64 -9.09
C ASP A 406 26.36 7.38 -8.94
N ALA A 407 25.96 6.54 -7.98
CA ALA A 407 24.54 6.28 -7.73
C ALA A 407 23.81 7.54 -7.24
N PHE A 408 22.63 7.78 -7.81
CA PHE A 408 21.68 8.77 -7.33
C PHE A 408 20.73 8.11 -6.31
N PRO A 409 20.15 8.89 -5.38
CA PRO A 409 19.14 8.34 -4.48
C PRO A 409 17.89 7.92 -5.27
N LEU A 410 17.16 6.95 -4.72
CA LEU A 410 15.77 6.72 -5.10
C LEU A 410 14.93 7.85 -4.48
N LYS A 411 13.90 8.31 -5.20
CA LYS A 411 13.01 9.38 -4.74
C LYS A 411 12.45 9.03 -3.37
N ASP A 412 12.29 10.02 -2.52
CA ASP A 412 11.61 9.81 -1.24
C ASP A 412 10.11 9.59 -1.40
N MET A 413 9.50 9.13 -0.32
CA MET A 413 8.06 8.92 -0.22
C MET A 413 7.37 10.25 0.08
N LYS A 414 6.33 10.57 -0.69
CA LYS A 414 5.40 11.65 -0.35
C LYS A 414 4.30 11.07 0.54
N TYR A 415 4.27 11.47 1.81
CA TYR A 415 3.17 11.10 2.69
C TYR A 415 1.93 11.87 2.31
N SER A 416 0.79 11.19 2.17
CA SER A 416 -0.49 11.82 1.86
C SER A 416 -1.08 12.62 3.03
N VAL A 417 -0.55 12.41 4.22
CA VAL A 417 -1.03 13.03 5.46
C VAL A 417 0.14 13.68 6.15
N SER A 418 -0.08 14.88 6.66
CA SER A 418 0.87 15.61 7.49
C SER A 418 0.55 15.39 8.98
N PRO A 419 1.56 15.41 9.86
CA PRO A 419 1.34 15.30 11.30
C PRO A 419 0.79 16.63 11.85
N VAL A 420 -0.53 16.75 11.95
CA VAL A 420 -1.21 18.00 12.31
C VAL A 420 -1.55 18.11 13.80
N VAL A 421 -1.79 16.97 14.47
CA VAL A 421 -2.14 16.94 15.89
C VAL A 421 -0.86 16.88 16.71
N ARG A 422 -0.72 17.75 17.70
CA ARG A 422 0.48 17.90 18.53
C ARG A 422 0.13 17.77 20.01
N VAL A 423 1.02 17.13 20.77
CA VAL A 423 0.96 17.06 22.24
C VAL A 423 2.33 17.37 22.82
N ALA A 424 2.37 18.14 23.90
CA ALA A 424 3.60 18.30 24.69
C ALA A 424 3.72 17.14 25.67
N VAL A 425 4.94 16.62 25.83
CA VAL A 425 5.27 15.49 26.69
C VAL A 425 6.40 15.84 27.64
N GLU A 426 6.21 15.55 28.92
CA GLU A 426 7.22 15.71 29.96
C GLU A 426 7.33 14.42 30.80
N PRO A 427 8.52 14.08 31.32
CA PRO A 427 8.63 12.94 32.22
C PRO A 427 8.02 13.32 33.57
N LYS A 428 7.24 12.43 34.19
CA LYS A 428 6.65 12.71 35.51
C LYS A 428 7.72 12.91 36.58
N ASN A 429 8.83 12.16 36.46
CA ASN A 429 10.03 12.35 37.27
C ASN A 429 11.11 13.05 36.44
N PRO A 430 11.62 14.22 36.87
CA PRO A 430 12.66 14.95 36.12
C PRO A 430 13.94 14.14 35.86
N SER A 431 14.24 13.15 36.70
CA SER A 431 15.39 12.24 36.52
C SER A 431 15.29 11.35 35.28
N ASP A 432 14.08 11.13 34.76
CA ASP A 432 13.83 10.31 33.58
C ASP A 432 13.92 11.11 32.27
N LEU A 433 14.24 12.41 32.32
CA LEU A 433 14.43 13.25 31.13
C LEU A 433 15.42 12.67 30.10
N PRO A 434 16.57 12.09 30.47
CA PRO A 434 17.45 11.44 29.51
C PRO A 434 16.79 10.25 28.80
N LYS A 435 15.91 9.51 29.49
CA LYS A 435 15.14 8.40 28.90
C LYS A 435 14.08 8.93 27.94
N LEU A 436 13.42 10.04 28.26
CA LEU A 436 12.47 10.68 27.37
C LEU A 436 13.15 11.13 26.07
N VAL A 437 14.27 11.85 26.17
CA VAL A 437 15.00 12.34 24.98
C VAL A 437 15.47 11.19 24.09
N GLU A 438 16.00 10.12 24.67
CA GLU A 438 16.38 8.92 23.92
C GLU A 438 15.16 8.16 23.37
N GLY A 439 14.06 8.11 24.13
CA GLY A 439 12.82 7.48 23.72
C GLY A 439 12.17 8.20 22.53
N LEU A 440 12.15 9.53 22.54
CA LEU A 440 11.67 10.35 21.43
C LEU A 440 12.47 10.11 20.14
N LYS A 441 13.80 10.00 20.24
CA LYS A 441 14.63 9.64 19.09
C LYS A 441 14.30 8.27 18.52
N ARG A 442 13.94 7.30 19.38
CA ARG A 442 13.54 5.94 18.95
C ARG A 442 12.15 5.93 18.34
N LEU A 443 11.22 6.69 18.92
CA LEU A 443 9.88 6.86 18.38
C LEU A 443 9.92 7.47 16.97
N ALA A 444 10.69 8.54 16.78
CA ALA A 444 10.87 9.20 15.49
C ALA A 444 11.53 8.30 14.41
N LYS A 445 12.24 7.24 14.83
CA LYS A 445 12.78 6.21 13.94
C LYS A 445 11.77 5.13 13.62
N SER A 446 11.00 4.69 14.61
CA SER A 446 10.04 3.60 14.45
C SER A 446 8.87 3.99 13.57
N ASP A 447 8.40 5.24 13.66
CA ASP A 447 7.23 5.72 12.93
C ASP A 447 7.63 6.67 11.80
N PRO A 448 7.25 6.38 10.53
CA PRO A 448 7.62 7.22 9.40
C PRO A 448 7.05 8.65 9.46
N LEU A 449 5.89 8.86 10.07
CA LEU A 449 5.19 10.14 10.07
C LEU A 449 5.44 10.98 11.31
N VAL A 450 5.65 10.34 12.47
CA VAL A 450 5.85 11.06 13.74
C VAL A 450 6.98 12.08 13.62
N GLN A 451 6.74 13.26 14.18
CA GLN A 451 7.75 14.29 14.37
C GLN A 451 7.92 14.54 15.86
N THR A 452 9.17 14.54 16.32
CA THR A 452 9.52 14.89 17.69
C THR A 452 10.34 16.18 17.65
N LEU A 453 9.79 17.25 18.23
CA LEU A 453 10.39 18.57 18.26
C LEU A 453 10.74 18.94 19.70
N THR A 454 11.79 19.72 19.88
CA THR A 454 12.06 20.39 21.16
C THR A 454 11.98 21.88 20.89
N GLU A 455 11.01 22.54 21.52
CA GLU A 455 10.78 23.97 21.35
C GLU A 455 11.79 24.80 22.16
N GLU A 456 11.92 26.07 21.83
CA GLU A 456 12.82 27.00 22.54
C GLU A 456 12.43 27.17 24.02
N SER A 457 11.17 26.93 24.36
CA SER A 457 10.65 26.86 25.73
C SER A 457 11.23 25.70 26.54
N GLY A 458 11.84 24.71 25.89
CA GLY A 458 12.28 23.45 26.48
C GLY A 458 11.22 22.35 26.47
N GLU A 459 10.03 22.61 25.92
CA GLU A 459 8.98 21.61 25.78
C GLU A 459 9.30 20.60 24.68
N HIS A 460 9.06 19.31 24.96
CA HIS A 460 9.15 18.27 23.96
C HIS A 460 7.78 18.01 23.36
N VAL A 461 7.65 18.13 22.04
CA VAL A 461 6.38 18.00 21.33
C VAL A 461 6.43 16.80 20.41
N ILE A 462 5.36 16.00 20.43
CA ILE A 462 5.12 14.91 19.49
C ILE A 462 3.98 15.33 18.57
N ALA A 463 4.22 15.25 17.27
CA ALA A 463 3.21 15.48 16.24
C ALA A 463 2.88 14.17 15.49
N GLY A 464 1.60 13.92 15.23
CA GLY A 464 1.09 12.77 14.49
C GLY A 464 -0.11 13.12 13.61
N ALA A 465 -0.48 12.20 12.70
CA ALA A 465 -1.65 12.33 11.83
C ALA A 465 -2.97 12.66 12.55
N GLY A 466 -3.23 12.02 13.69
CA GLY A 466 -4.51 12.04 14.38
C GLY A 466 -4.40 11.61 15.84
N GLU A 467 -5.53 11.64 16.55
CA GLU A 467 -5.59 11.30 17.98
C GLU A 467 -5.21 9.85 18.25
N LEU A 468 -5.74 8.90 17.46
CA LEU A 468 -5.46 7.47 17.63
C LEU A 468 -3.99 7.17 17.35
N HIS A 469 -3.41 7.82 16.33
CA HIS A 469 -1.98 7.71 16.05
C HIS A 469 -1.14 8.17 17.25
N LEU A 470 -1.44 9.35 17.81
CA LEU A 470 -0.73 9.88 18.97
C LEU A 470 -0.89 8.99 20.20
N GLU A 471 -2.09 8.49 20.48
CA GLU A 471 -2.34 7.58 21.60
C GLU A 471 -1.40 6.36 21.56
N ILE A 472 -1.24 5.77 20.37
CA ILE A 472 -0.33 4.65 20.15
C ILE A 472 1.14 5.08 20.27
N CYS A 473 1.51 6.22 19.70
CA CYS A 473 2.88 6.73 19.80
C CYS A 473 3.29 7.01 21.25
N LEU A 474 2.38 7.55 22.07
CA LEU A 474 2.59 7.81 23.49
C LEU A 474 2.71 6.50 24.26
N LYS A 475 1.89 5.50 23.93
CA LYS A 475 1.99 4.16 24.52
C LYS A 475 3.32 3.49 24.19
N ASP A 476 3.72 3.47 22.91
CA ASP A 476 5.01 2.92 22.46
C ASP A 476 6.18 3.67 23.12
N LEU A 477 6.10 4.99 23.24
CA LEU A 477 7.09 5.80 23.95
C LEU A 477 7.23 5.39 25.41
N GLN A 478 6.11 5.31 26.13
CA GLN A 478 6.10 4.99 27.55
C GLN A 478 6.52 3.54 27.82
N GLU A 479 5.90 2.57 27.15
CA GLU A 479 6.09 1.15 27.43
C GLU A 479 7.42 0.62 26.85
N ASP A 480 7.68 0.87 25.57
CA ASP A 480 8.79 0.24 24.85
C ASP A 480 10.07 1.08 24.88
N PHE A 481 9.97 2.40 24.68
CA PHE A 481 11.15 3.24 24.50
C PHE A 481 11.67 3.85 25.80
N MET A 482 10.80 4.10 26.78
CA MET A 482 11.15 4.61 28.12
C MET A 482 11.20 3.53 29.21
N ASN A 483 10.98 2.25 28.87
CA ASN A 483 10.91 1.11 29.79
C ASN A 483 9.88 1.31 30.93
N GLY A 484 8.70 1.84 30.61
CA GLY A 484 7.60 2.05 31.54
C GLY A 484 7.69 3.31 32.40
N ALA A 485 8.66 4.20 32.16
CA ALA A 485 8.74 5.46 32.90
C ALA A 485 7.54 6.36 32.58
N GLU A 486 6.85 6.86 33.61
CA GLU A 486 5.62 7.63 33.44
C GLU A 486 5.88 9.00 32.80
N ILE A 487 5.02 9.36 31.85
CA ILE A 487 5.00 10.66 31.16
C ILE A 487 3.72 11.41 31.51
N ARG A 488 3.78 12.73 31.46
CA ARG A 488 2.61 13.62 31.45
C ARG A 488 2.45 14.17 30.03
N VAL A 489 1.21 14.25 29.60
CA VAL A 489 0.83 14.65 28.24
C VAL A 489 -0.19 15.76 28.37
N THR A 490 -0.02 16.82 27.58
CA THR A 490 -1.01 17.91 27.49
C THR A 490 -2.18 17.51 26.60
N ASP A 491 -3.23 18.32 26.62
CA ASP A 491 -4.32 18.17 25.64
C ASP A 491 -3.79 18.34 24.21
N PRO A 492 -4.36 17.62 23.22
CA PRO A 492 -3.95 17.72 21.83
C PRO A 492 -4.32 19.09 21.25
N VAL A 493 -3.37 19.68 20.54
CA VAL A 493 -3.51 20.98 19.86
C VAL A 493 -3.22 20.80 18.38
N VAL A 494 -3.92 21.55 17.52
CA VAL A 494 -3.68 21.54 16.07
C VAL A 494 -2.74 22.68 15.70
N SER A 495 -1.82 22.42 14.76
CA SER A 495 -0.94 23.46 14.22
C SER A 495 -1.71 24.37 13.28
N TYR A 496 -1.70 25.68 13.56
CA TYR A 496 -2.21 26.68 12.63
C TYR A 496 -1.14 27.03 11.59
N ARG A 497 -1.57 27.30 10.36
CA ARG A 497 -0.76 27.95 9.33
C ARG A 497 -1.19 29.42 9.24
N GLU A 498 -0.26 30.28 8.86
CA GLU A 498 -0.52 31.70 8.67
C GLU A 498 -0.67 32.00 7.17
N THR A 499 -1.65 32.82 6.81
CA THR A 499 -1.87 33.29 5.44
C THR A 499 -2.29 34.77 5.47
N ILE A 500 -2.31 35.41 4.30
CA ILE A 500 -2.68 36.83 4.14
C ILE A 500 -3.85 36.97 3.16
N GLU A 501 -4.79 37.88 3.44
CA GLU A 501 -5.93 38.18 2.53
C GLU A 501 -5.52 39.07 1.33
N GLY A 502 -4.34 39.70 1.40
CA GLY A 502 -3.82 40.61 0.39
C GLY A 502 -4.25 42.05 0.57
N VAL A 503 -3.52 42.96 -0.06
CA VAL A 503 -3.79 44.40 -0.07
C VAL A 503 -3.72 44.89 -1.51
N GLU A 504 -4.63 45.77 -1.91
CA GLU A 504 -4.57 46.41 -3.22
C GLU A 504 -3.26 47.21 -3.36
N ASP A 505 -2.55 46.96 -4.48
CA ASP A 505 -1.28 47.61 -4.81
C ASP A 505 -0.20 47.46 -3.72
N ALA A 506 -0.01 46.23 -3.23
CA ALA A 506 0.94 45.91 -2.15
C ALA A 506 2.38 46.41 -2.40
N GLU A 507 2.81 46.52 -3.66
CA GLU A 507 4.13 47.03 -4.06
C GLU A 507 4.33 48.51 -3.69
N ASN A 508 3.24 49.29 -3.59
CA ASN A 508 3.30 50.70 -3.20
C ASN A 508 2.74 50.96 -1.79
N THR A 509 1.75 50.17 -1.35
CA THR A 509 0.98 50.45 -0.13
C THR A 509 1.43 49.63 1.09
N ALA A 510 2.05 48.48 0.88
CA ALA A 510 2.34 47.49 1.93
C ALA A 510 3.84 47.13 2.03
N VAL A 511 4.74 47.97 1.51
CA VAL A 511 6.18 47.73 1.58
C VAL A 511 6.70 47.89 3.00
N CYS A 512 7.18 46.79 3.56
CA CYS A 512 7.86 46.74 4.84
C CYS A 512 9.37 46.96 4.67
N LEU A 513 9.93 47.89 5.45
CA LEU A 513 11.36 48.19 5.49
C LEU A 513 12.00 47.57 6.73
N SER A 514 13.01 46.73 6.53
CA SER A 514 13.90 46.25 7.61
C SER A 514 15.33 46.75 7.39
N LYS A 515 16.05 47.05 8.48
CA LYS A 515 17.43 47.53 8.45
C LYS A 515 18.31 46.58 9.25
N SER A 516 19.51 46.31 8.75
CA SER A 516 20.48 45.51 9.51
C SER A 516 20.93 46.23 10.78
N PRO A 517 21.42 45.50 11.81
CA PRO A 517 21.91 46.11 13.05
C PRO A 517 23.03 47.14 12.83
N ASN A 518 23.90 46.90 11.84
CA ASN A 518 24.97 47.83 11.44
C ASN A 518 24.49 48.99 10.53
N LYS A 519 23.18 49.04 10.20
CA LYS A 519 22.51 50.06 9.38
C LYS A 519 22.99 50.19 7.93
N HIS A 520 23.88 49.32 7.46
CA HIS A 520 24.40 49.34 6.09
C HIS A 520 23.46 48.70 5.08
N ASN A 521 22.64 47.73 5.50
CA ASN A 521 21.72 47.03 4.64
C ASN A 521 20.27 47.43 4.94
N ARG A 522 19.47 47.54 3.89
CA ARG A 522 18.04 47.83 3.94
C ARG A 522 17.33 46.85 3.02
N LEU A 523 16.32 46.17 3.53
CA LEU A 523 15.44 45.30 2.76
C LEU A 523 14.06 45.92 2.71
N TYR A 524 13.48 45.96 1.52
CA TYR A 524 12.14 46.42 1.24
C TYR A 524 11.39 45.22 0.67
N ILE A 525 10.36 44.77 1.39
CA ILE A 525 9.61 43.55 1.06
C ILE A 525 8.13 43.85 1.20
N TYR A 526 7.32 43.36 0.27
CA TYR A 526 5.86 43.30 0.39
C TYR A 526 5.43 41.85 0.22
N ALA A 527 4.22 41.52 0.67
CA ALA A 527 3.64 40.18 0.56
C ALA A 527 2.29 40.26 -0.17
N THR A 528 2.05 39.30 -1.05
CA THR A 528 0.78 39.13 -1.77
C THR A 528 0.31 37.70 -1.63
N PRO A 529 -1.00 37.44 -1.56
CA PRO A 529 -1.52 36.08 -1.55
C PRO A 529 -1.08 35.34 -2.82
N LEU A 530 -0.81 34.05 -2.70
CA LEU A 530 -0.54 33.21 -3.87
C LEU A 530 -1.82 33.04 -4.69
N PRO A 531 -1.74 32.96 -6.03
CA PRO A 531 -2.87 32.63 -6.89
C PRO A 531 -3.57 31.34 -6.44
N GLU A 532 -4.89 31.26 -6.64
CA GLU A 532 -5.67 30.05 -6.32
C GLU A 532 -5.07 28.82 -7.01
N ASN A 533 -5.08 27.67 -6.32
CA ASN A 533 -4.55 26.38 -6.75
C ASN A 533 -3.02 26.32 -6.97
N LEU A 534 -2.29 27.45 -6.92
CA LEU A 534 -0.82 27.42 -6.97
C LEU A 534 -0.21 26.76 -5.72
N PRO A 535 -0.68 27.05 -4.48
CA PRO A 535 -0.20 26.34 -3.30
C PRO A 535 -0.36 24.83 -3.44
N ASP A 536 -1.53 24.36 -3.84
CA ASP A 536 -1.82 22.93 -4.03
C ASP A 536 -0.90 22.31 -5.09
N ALA A 537 -0.62 23.02 -6.19
CA ALA A 537 0.29 22.54 -7.23
C ALA A 537 1.75 22.43 -6.76
N ILE A 538 2.17 23.31 -5.86
CA ILE A 538 3.48 23.27 -5.23
C ILE A 538 3.55 22.08 -4.26
N GLU A 539 2.52 21.89 -3.42
CA GLU A 539 2.45 20.77 -2.46
C GLU A 539 2.36 19.41 -3.17
N ASP A 540 1.56 19.30 -4.22
CA ASP A 540 1.47 18.12 -5.09
C ASP A 540 2.80 17.85 -5.83
N GLY A 541 3.68 18.85 -5.89
CA GLY A 541 4.95 18.84 -6.59
C GLY A 541 4.82 18.80 -8.11
N LYS A 542 3.74 19.36 -8.66
CA LYS A 542 3.64 19.71 -10.08
C LYS A 542 4.64 20.80 -10.45
N ILE A 543 4.92 21.68 -9.49
CA ILE A 543 5.94 22.73 -9.58
C ILE A 543 6.94 22.51 -8.46
N THR A 544 8.21 22.33 -8.81
CA THR A 544 9.28 22.13 -7.84
C THR A 544 10.40 23.17 -7.99
N PRO A 545 11.14 23.46 -6.90
CA PRO A 545 12.34 24.30 -6.99
C PRO A 545 13.42 23.69 -7.91
N ARG A 546 13.37 22.37 -8.15
CA ARG A 546 14.34 21.64 -8.98
C ARG A 546 14.03 21.69 -10.48
N ASP A 547 12.83 22.12 -10.88
CA ASP A 547 12.44 22.20 -12.28
C ASP A 547 13.31 23.18 -13.06
N GLU A 548 13.48 22.93 -14.36
CA GLU A 548 14.18 23.85 -15.26
C GLU A 548 13.49 25.23 -15.21
N PRO A 549 14.23 26.33 -14.94
CA PRO A 549 13.63 27.65 -14.72
C PRO A 549 12.70 28.13 -15.84
N LYS A 550 13.02 27.82 -17.10
CA LYS A 550 12.19 28.19 -18.25
C LYS A 550 10.88 27.40 -18.32
N ALA A 551 10.93 26.10 -18.06
CA ALA A 551 9.74 25.25 -18.04
C ALA A 551 8.79 25.65 -16.91
N ARG A 552 9.36 25.87 -15.71
CA ARG A 552 8.62 26.36 -14.54
C ARG A 552 7.97 27.72 -14.79
N MET A 553 8.72 28.67 -15.37
CA MET A 553 8.20 30.00 -15.69
C MET A 553 7.00 29.92 -16.64
N LYS A 554 7.10 29.09 -17.68
CA LYS A 554 6.00 28.90 -18.64
C LYS A 554 4.76 28.35 -17.96
N MET A 555 4.90 27.34 -17.11
CA MET A 555 3.80 26.75 -16.35
C MET A 555 3.15 27.76 -15.39
N LEU A 556 3.95 28.49 -14.61
CA LEU A 556 3.46 29.53 -13.68
C LEU A 556 2.68 30.64 -14.40
N ARG A 557 3.12 31.05 -15.58
CA ARG A 557 2.43 32.06 -16.38
C ARG A 557 1.15 31.53 -17.02
N ASP A 558 1.26 30.40 -17.72
CA ASP A 558 0.20 29.88 -18.59
C ASP A 558 -0.96 29.26 -17.77
N GLU A 559 -0.66 28.60 -16.64
CA GLU A 559 -1.66 27.89 -15.82
C GLU A 559 -2.11 28.67 -14.57
N TYR A 560 -1.23 29.48 -13.99
CA TYR A 560 -1.47 30.15 -12.70
C TYR A 560 -1.45 31.68 -12.78
N GLY A 561 -1.30 32.25 -13.99
CA GLY A 561 -1.39 33.69 -14.22
C GLY A 561 -0.28 34.52 -13.56
N VAL A 562 0.83 33.89 -13.17
CA VAL A 562 1.96 34.62 -12.55
C VAL A 562 2.66 35.47 -13.62
N PRO A 563 2.93 36.77 -13.37
CA PRO A 563 3.63 37.61 -14.32
C PRO A 563 5.01 37.03 -14.68
N GLU A 564 5.38 37.10 -15.97
CA GLU A 564 6.59 36.45 -16.49
C GLU A 564 7.87 36.91 -15.78
N ASP A 565 7.98 38.21 -15.47
CA ASP A 565 9.11 38.78 -14.75
C ASP A 565 9.20 38.25 -13.31
N ALA A 566 8.06 38.08 -12.63
CA ALA A 566 8.00 37.51 -11.28
C ALA A 566 8.33 36.01 -11.30
N ALA A 567 7.78 35.24 -12.26
CA ALA A 567 8.02 33.81 -12.39
C ALA A 567 9.49 33.48 -12.67
N HIS A 568 10.20 34.33 -13.43
CA HIS A 568 11.63 34.19 -13.67
C HIS A 568 12.49 34.50 -12.43
N LYS A 569 12.01 35.38 -11.55
CA LYS A 569 12.74 35.90 -10.38
C LYS A 569 12.47 35.14 -9.09
N ILE A 570 11.84 33.97 -9.13
CA ILE A 570 11.63 33.14 -7.93
C ILE A 570 12.98 32.66 -7.40
N TRP A 571 13.31 33.04 -6.16
CA TRP A 571 14.56 32.65 -5.51
C TRP A 571 14.45 31.28 -4.83
N CYS A 572 13.33 31.01 -4.17
CA CYS A 572 13.06 29.76 -3.47
C CYS A 572 11.56 29.59 -3.23
N PHE A 573 11.18 28.37 -2.89
CA PHE A 573 9.87 28.05 -2.30
C PHE A 573 10.04 27.99 -0.78
N GLY A 574 9.10 28.60 -0.05
CA GLY A 574 9.12 28.66 1.41
C GLY A 574 8.80 27.31 2.08
N PRO A 575 9.00 27.21 3.41
CA PRO A 575 8.78 25.98 4.19
C PRO A 575 7.31 25.65 4.43
#